data_AF-A0A524JNY7-F1
#
_entry.id   AF-A0A524JNY7-F1
#
_cell.length_a   1.000
_cell.length_b   1.000
_cell.length_c   1.000
_cell.angle_alpha   90.00
_cell.angle_beta   90.00
_cell.angle_gamma   90.00
#
_symmetry.space_group_name_H-M   'P 1'
#
loop_
_entity.id
_entity.type
_entity.pdbx_description
1 polymer ?
#
loop_
_entity_poly.entity_id
_entity_poly.type
_entity_poly.pdbx_seq_one_letter_code
_entity_poly.pdbx_strand_id
1 'polypeptide(L)'
;FISDLKEMPHLLIAGATGSGKSVAIHSLILSILYKSSPQTVKFIMIDPKRIELAIYNSLPHLLTPVVVNPKLAKNALDWAVFEMENRYKKLATLQVRNIEQYNKKLEMLIQSEDEDLEQLDDKEPIPYIVIIIDELADLMMVSAREIEDNILRLAQKARAIGIHLILATQRPSIDVITGSIKNNFPSRIALAVPSKYDSRTIIDQIGAEKLLGNGDMLFLPPKTASLIRLHSAFVSESETVRVVNFLSKQAKPEFNTQIIKHSVKKEEAGEDQIMDELFFDAAETIISTGQASASYLQRKMSVGYARAGRLIDQLQEKGVISPPNSRNQREILMTMDELQNANKE
;
A
#
# COMPACT_ATOMS: atom_id res chain seq x y z
N PHE A 1 28.72 4.92 8.57
CA PHE A 1 27.65 5.84 9.02
C PHE A 1 26.41 5.00 9.30
N ILE A 2 25.68 5.27 10.39
CA ILE A 2 24.45 4.55 10.75
C ILE A 2 23.40 5.61 11.08
N SER A 3 22.16 5.39 10.64
CA SER A 3 21.03 6.26 10.98
C SER A 3 19.77 5.45 11.21
N ASP A 4 18.82 6.03 11.93
CA ASP A 4 17.54 5.42 12.25
C ASP A 4 16.43 5.94 11.31
N LEU A 5 15.68 5.03 10.70
CA LEU A 5 14.54 5.37 9.85
C LEU A 5 13.42 6.05 10.64
N LYS A 6 13.31 5.78 11.96
CA LYS A 6 12.33 6.41 12.84
C LYS A 6 12.58 7.90 13.04
N GLU A 7 13.84 8.32 13.01
CA GLU A 7 14.23 9.73 13.07
C GLU A 7 14.05 10.43 11.72
N MET A 8 14.16 9.67 10.62
CA MET A 8 13.96 10.16 9.25
C MET A 8 12.49 10.33 8.82
N PRO A 9 11.53 9.90 9.64
CA PRO A 9 10.41 8.96 9.37
C PRO A 9 10.19 8.39 7.95
N HIS A 10 10.55 9.12 6.91
CA HIS A 10 10.41 8.72 5.52
C HIS A 10 11.68 9.12 4.75
N LEU A 11 12.03 8.34 3.73
CA LEU A 11 13.27 8.48 2.98
C LEU A 11 12.99 8.51 1.48
N LEU A 12 13.55 9.50 0.79
CA LEU A 12 13.58 9.55 -0.67
C LEU A 12 14.98 9.21 -1.17
N ILE A 13 15.11 8.27 -2.10
CA ILE A 13 16.38 7.83 -2.69
C ILE A 13 16.29 8.01 -4.20
N ALA A 14 17.22 8.73 -4.80
CA ALA A 14 17.24 8.88 -6.25
C ALA A 14 18.65 8.88 -6.81
N GLY A 15 18.79 8.42 -8.04
CA GLY A 15 20.07 8.35 -8.75
C GLY A 15 19.91 7.69 -10.11
N ALA A 16 20.80 7.97 -11.04
CA ALA A 16 20.75 7.39 -12.38
C ALA A 16 20.97 5.87 -12.36
N THR A 17 20.63 5.19 -13.47
CA THR A 17 21.01 3.79 -13.69
C THR A 17 22.53 3.62 -13.52
N GLY A 18 22.95 2.55 -12.83
CA GLY A 18 24.38 2.30 -12.55
C GLY A 18 24.98 3.13 -11.40
N SER A 19 24.23 4.04 -10.79
CA SER A 19 24.71 4.84 -9.66
C SER A 19 24.93 4.06 -8.36
N GLY A 20 24.38 2.85 -8.26
CA GLY A 20 24.38 2.02 -7.05
C GLY A 20 23.08 2.08 -6.23
N LYS A 21 21.99 2.66 -6.76
CA LYS A 21 20.69 2.80 -6.08
C LYS A 21 20.18 1.47 -5.53
N SER A 22 20.12 0.43 -6.36
CA SER A 22 19.56 -0.88 -5.97
C SER A 22 20.38 -1.52 -4.85
N VAL A 23 21.72 -1.46 -4.95
CA VAL A 23 22.63 -1.94 -3.88
C VAL A 23 22.42 -1.17 -2.58
N ALA A 24 22.22 0.15 -2.64
CA ALA A 24 21.90 0.96 -1.46
C ALA A 24 20.57 0.55 -0.82
N ILE A 25 19.52 0.30 -1.61
CA ILE A 25 18.23 -0.21 -1.12
C ILE A 25 18.39 -1.57 -0.46
N HIS A 26 19.13 -2.50 -1.08
CA HIS A 26 19.42 -3.81 -0.47
C HIS A 26 20.19 -3.69 0.83
N SER A 27 21.19 -2.81 0.91
CA SER A 27 21.94 -2.54 2.14
C SER A 27 21.02 -2.05 3.27
N LEU A 28 20.05 -1.18 2.96
CA LEU A 28 19.04 -0.72 3.91
C LEU A 28 18.13 -1.86 4.37
N ILE A 29 17.59 -2.65 3.43
CA ILE A 29 16.72 -3.80 3.75
C ILE A 29 17.45 -4.79 4.65
N LEU A 30 18.67 -5.17 4.28
CA LEU A 30 19.49 -6.10 5.07
C LEU A 30 19.81 -5.53 6.45
N SER A 31 20.11 -4.23 6.56
CA SER A 31 20.35 -3.60 7.85
C SER A 31 19.16 -3.76 8.81
N ILE A 32 17.93 -3.72 8.30
CA ILE A 32 16.71 -3.99 9.06
C ILE A 32 16.59 -5.48 9.38
N LEU A 33 16.75 -6.36 8.39
CA LEU A 33 16.60 -7.81 8.57
C LEU A 33 17.61 -8.39 9.58
N TYR A 34 18.81 -7.83 9.67
CA TYR A 34 19.82 -8.24 10.65
C TYR A 34 19.48 -7.85 12.10
N LYS A 35 18.49 -6.96 12.31
CA LYS A 35 18.14 -6.43 13.65
C LYS A 35 16.70 -6.68 14.07
N SER A 36 15.81 -7.00 13.13
CA SER A 36 14.38 -7.04 13.38
C SER A 36 13.76 -8.37 12.95
N SER A 37 12.96 -8.95 13.84
CA SER A 37 12.14 -10.12 13.54
C SER A 37 10.84 -9.73 12.80
N PRO A 38 10.16 -10.70 12.15
CA PRO A 38 8.87 -10.45 11.49
C PRO A 38 7.77 -9.90 12.42
N GLN A 39 7.88 -10.14 13.74
CA GLN A 39 6.93 -9.64 14.74
C GLN A 39 7.16 -8.15 15.06
N THR A 40 8.36 -7.63 14.79
CA THR A 40 8.72 -6.24 15.11
C THR A 40 8.69 -5.35 13.88
N VAL A 41 9.05 -5.87 12.70
CA VAL A 41 9.04 -5.13 11.44
C VAL A 41 8.44 -5.99 10.34
N LYS A 42 7.55 -5.37 9.58
CA LYS A 42 6.88 -5.93 8.41
C LYS A 42 7.17 -5.06 7.18
N PHE A 43 7.16 -5.67 6.00
CA PHE A 43 7.42 -4.99 4.73
C PHE A 43 6.22 -5.05 3.78
N ILE A 44 6.04 -3.95 3.04
CA ILE A 44 5.32 -3.93 1.77
C ILE A 44 6.32 -3.48 0.71
N MET A 45 6.56 -4.32 -0.28
CA MET A 45 7.53 -4.05 -1.34
C MET A 45 6.80 -3.86 -2.66
N ILE A 46 7.07 -2.75 -3.34
CA ILE A 46 6.53 -2.40 -4.64
C ILE A 46 7.67 -2.31 -5.66
N ASP A 47 7.66 -3.21 -6.64
CA ASP A 47 8.66 -3.31 -7.70
C ASP A 47 7.95 -3.54 -9.04
N PRO A 48 7.60 -2.44 -9.74
CA PRO A 48 6.90 -2.52 -11.02
C PRO A 48 7.68 -3.25 -12.12
N LYS A 49 9.01 -3.34 -11.99
CA LYS A 49 9.89 -3.94 -13.00
C LYS A 49 10.17 -5.42 -12.75
N ARG A 50 9.89 -5.94 -11.54
CA ARG A 50 10.21 -7.32 -11.10
C ARG A 50 11.71 -7.65 -11.09
N ILE A 51 12.57 -6.66 -11.00
CA ILE A 51 14.02 -6.87 -11.13
C ILE A 51 14.69 -6.87 -9.77
N GLU A 52 14.35 -5.91 -8.91
CA GLU A 52 15.16 -5.58 -7.74
C GLU A 52 14.63 -6.28 -6.49
N LEU A 53 13.32 -6.19 -6.22
CA LEU A 53 12.76 -6.64 -4.93
C LEU A 53 12.18 -8.05 -5.01
N ALA A 54 12.03 -8.64 -6.20
CA ALA A 54 11.45 -9.97 -6.38
C ALA A 54 12.18 -11.08 -5.57
N ILE A 55 13.48 -10.92 -5.34
CA ILE A 55 14.32 -11.82 -4.52
C ILE A 55 13.80 -11.96 -3.08
N TYR A 56 13.03 -11.00 -2.57
CA TYR A 56 12.54 -10.98 -1.19
C TYR A 56 11.19 -11.69 -0.99
N ASN A 57 10.53 -12.20 -2.03
CA ASN A 57 9.16 -12.75 -1.97
C ASN A 57 8.93 -13.86 -0.92
N SER A 58 9.99 -14.52 -0.45
CA SER A 58 9.91 -15.58 0.55
C SER A 58 10.16 -15.12 1.99
N LEU A 59 10.39 -13.82 2.22
CA LEU A 59 10.66 -13.29 3.55
C LEU A 59 9.42 -13.36 4.46
N PRO A 60 9.53 -13.89 5.69
CA PRO A 60 8.42 -13.90 6.65
C PRO A 60 7.96 -12.50 7.09
N HIS A 61 8.78 -11.48 6.86
CA HIS A 61 8.47 -10.08 7.11
C HIS A 61 7.46 -9.50 6.12
N LEU A 62 7.22 -10.10 4.95
CA LEU A 62 6.30 -9.56 3.96
C LEU A 62 4.84 -9.70 4.39
N LEU A 63 4.08 -8.60 4.27
CA LEU A 63 2.62 -8.60 4.45
C LEU A 63 1.87 -8.97 3.18
N THR A 64 2.52 -8.89 2.03
CA THR A 64 1.96 -9.19 0.71
C THR A 64 3.10 -9.65 -0.20
N PRO A 65 2.86 -10.48 -1.21
CA PRO A 65 3.84 -10.69 -2.27
C PRO A 65 4.33 -9.36 -2.84
N VAL A 66 5.56 -9.32 -3.35
CA VAL A 66 6.12 -8.12 -3.98
C VAL A 66 5.17 -7.63 -5.06
N VAL A 67 4.70 -6.39 -4.88
CA VAL A 67 3.65 -5.81 -5.69
C VAL A 67 4.24 -5.27 -6.98
N VAL A 68 3.81 -5.83 -8.10
CA VAL A 68 4.32 -5.45 -9.43
C VAL A 68 3.34 -4.56 -10.16
N ASN A 69 2.06 -4.88 -10.09
CA ASN A 69 1.06 -4.14 -10.85
C ASN A 69 0.83 -2.77 -10.19
N PRO A 70 0.96 -1.64 -10.93
CA PRO A 70 0.73 -0.30 -10.37
C PRO A 70 -0.65 -0.10 -9.75
N LYS A 71 -1.70 -0.76 -10.28
CA LYS A 71 -3.04 -0.72 -9.66
C LYS A 71 -3.07 -1.43 -8.31
N LEU A 72 -2.36 -2.55 -8.17
CA LEU A 72 -2.23 -3.23 -6.88
C LEU A 72 -1.35 -2.45 -5.91
N ALA A 73 -0.38 -1.68 -6.41
CA ALA A 73 0.42 -0.76 -5.60
C ALA A 73 -0.44 0.36 -5.00
N LYS A 74 -1.38 0.91 -5.79
CA LYS A 74 -2.41 1.83 -5.27
C LYS A 74 -3.18 1.18 -4.11
N ASN A 75 -3.71 -0.02 -4.30
CA ASN A 75 -4.45 -0.73 -3.25
C ASN A 75 -3.62 -0.95 -1.98
N ALA A 76 -2.33 -1.27 -2.14
CA ALA A 76 -1.43 -1.43 -0.99
C ALA A 76 -1.20 -0.12 -0.23
N LEU A 77 -1.12 1.02 -0.93
CA LEU A 77 -1.03 2.34 -0.32
C LEU A 77 -2.35 2.77 0.33
N ASP A 78 -3.49 2.48 -0.29
CA ASP A 78 -4.82 2.72 0.29
C ASP A 78 -4.99 1.92 1.58
N TRP A 79 -4.58 0.64 1.58
CA TRP A 79 -4.57 -0.19 2.77
C TRP A 79 -3.65 0.39 3.85
N ALA A 80 -2.46 0.88 3.49
CA ALA A 80 -1.56 1.49 4.45
C ALA A 80 -2.16 2.74 5.11
N VAL A 81 -2.93 3.55 4.36
CA VAL A 81 -3.67 4.70 4.91
C VAL A 81 -4.78 4.21 5.86
N PHE A 82 -5.51 3.16 5.51
CA PHE A 82 -6.51 2.56 6.38
C PHE A 82 -5.90 1.99 7.67
N GLU A 83 -4.79 1.27 7.56
CA GLU A 83 -4.05 0.72 8.69
C GLU A 83 -3.51 1.84 9.59
N MET A 84 -3.02 2.94 9.01
CA MET A 84 -2.62 4.14 9.75
C MET A 84 -3.79 4.67 10.61
N GLU A 85 -4.99 4.79 10.03
CA GLU A 85 -6.18 5.24 10.76
C GLU A 85 -6.61 4.27 11.86
N ASN A 86 -6.55 2.95 11.61
CA ASN A 86 -6.85 1.94 12.62
C ASN A 86 -5.85 1.98 13.79
N ARG A 87 -4.56 2.14 13.52
CA ARG A 87 -3.55 2.27 14.56
C ARG A 87 -3.80 3.48 15.43
N TYR A 88 -4.23 4.62 14.86
CA TYR A 88 -4.62 5.78 15.66
C TYR A 88 -5.78 5.48 16.61
N LYS A 89 -6.78 4.70 16.19
CA LYS A 89 -7.86 4.26 17.08
C LYS A 89 -7.32 3.41 18.23
N LYS A 90 -6.44 2.44 17.95
CA LYS A 90 -5.79 1.62 18.98
C LYS A 90 -4.98 2.45 19.98
N LEU A 91 -4.19 3.41 19.48
CA LEU A 91 -3.45 4.34 20.34
C LEU A 91 -4.39 5.17 21.23
N ALA A 92 -5.52 5.62 20.68
CA ALA A 92 -6.52 6.38 21.43
C ALA A 92 -7.20 5.55 22.53
N THR A 93 -7.53 4.28 22.27
CA THR A 93 -8.09 3.36 23.28
C THR A 93 -7.21 3.28 24.52
N LEU A 94 -5.90 3.14 24.34
CA LEU A 94 -4.95 3.09 25.45
C LEU A 94 -4.41 4.47 25.89
N GLN A 95 -4.89 5.57 25.29
CA GLN A 95 -4.47 6.95 25.55
C GLN A 95 -2.96 7.19 25.43
N VAL A 96 -2.34 6.53 24.45
CA VAL A 96 -0.90 6.63 24.17
C VAL A 96 -0.64 7.44 22.90
N ARG A 97 0.59 7.94 22.73
CA ARG A 97 0.92 8.86 21.63
C ARG A 97 1.63 8.19 20.45
N ASN A 98 2.24 7.03 20.67
CA ASN A 98 2.99 6.32 19.64
C ASN A 98 2.95 4.80 19.87
N ILE A 99 3.42 4.07 18.85
CA ILE A 99 3.43 2.62 18.82
C ILE A 99 4.30 2.01 19.92
N GLU A 100 5.41 2.64 20.31
CA GLU A 100 6.28 2.15 21.37
C GLU A 100 5.59 2.20 22.73
N GLN A 101 4.88 3.30 23.02
CA GLN A 101 4.06 3.43 24.22
C GLN A 101 2.91 2.43 24.23
N TYR A 102 2.28 2.20 23.08
CA TYR A 102 1.22 1.19 22.94
C TYR A 102 1.75 -0.21 23.26
N ASN A 103 2.82 -0.65 22.58
CA ASN A 103 3.38 -1.98 22.78
C ASN A 103 3.85 -2.19 24.22
N LYS A 104 4.47 -1.18 24.83
CA LYS A 104 4.89 -1.24 26.24
C LYS A 104 3.70 -1.32 27.20
N LYS A 105 2.64 -0.54 26.96
CA LYS A 105 1.43 -0.56 27.80
C LYS A 105 0.69 -1.89 27.64
N LEU A 106 0.56 -2.40 26.42
CA LEU A 106 -0.01 -3.72 26.15
C LEU A 106 0.75 -4.82 26.89
N GLU A 107 2.08 -4.82 26.85
CA GLU A 107 2.91 -5.79 27.58
C GLU A 107 2.65 -5.76 29.09
N MET A 108 2.53 -4.56 29.67
CA MET A 108 2.19 -4.40 31.10
C MET A 108 0.81 -4.97 31.42
N LEU A 109 -0.20 -4.65 30.61
CA LEU A 109 -1.58 -5.12 30.80
C LEU A 109 -1.67 -6.65 30.71
N ILE A 110 -0.95 -7.27 29.77
CA ILE A 110 -0.87 -8.73 29.63
C ILE A 110 -0.25 -9.37 30.87
N GLN A 111 0.83 -8.78 31.41
CA GLN A 111 1.52 -9.31 32.59
C GLN A 111 0.70 -9.19 33.86
N SER A 112 -0.17 -8.17 33.97
CA SER A 112 -1.02 -7.95 35.14
C SER A 112 -2.43 -8.53 35.03
N GLU A 113 -2.78 -9.19 33.92
CA GLU A 113 -4.13 -9.70 33.62
C GLU A 113 -5.23 -8.64 33.82
N ASP A 114 -4.95 -7.40 33.38
CA ASP A 114 -5.82 -6.26 33.61
C ASP A 114 -7.13 -6.33 32.79
N GLU A 115 -8.24 -5.87 33.37
CA GLU A 115 -9.56 -5.82 32.72
C GLU A 115 -9.56 -4.90 31.48
N ASP A 116 -8.67 -3.90 31.43
CA ASP A 116 -8.49 -3.04 30.24
C ASP A 116 -8.11 -3.83 28.97
N LEU A 117 -7.62 -5.08 29.10
CA LEU A 117 -7.39 -5.98 27.96
C LEU A 117 -8.68 -6.33 27.20
N GLU A 118 -9.85 -6.26 27.83
CA GLU A 118 -11.14 -6.53 27.18
C GLU A 118 -11.57 -5.42 26.22
N GLN A 119 -11.00 -4.21 26.38
CA GLN A 119 -11.27 -3.06 25.51
C GLN A 119 -10.50 -3.13 24.17
N LEU A 120 -9.57 -4.08 24.04
CA LEU A 120 -8.71 -4.21 22.86
C LEU A 120 -9.25 -5.27 21.91
N ASP A 121 -9.43 -4.87 20.64
CA ASP A 121 -9.82 -5.78 19.56
C ASP A 121 -8.77 -6.88 19.34
N ASP A 122 -7.50 -6.57 19.55
CA ASP A 122 -6.37 -7.49 19.44
C ASP A 122 -5.36 -7.29 20.57
N LYS A 123 -4.84 -8.40 21.09
CA LYS A 123 -3.88 -8.43 22.22
C LYS A 123 -2.45 -8.65 21.74
N GLU A 124 -2.15 -8.18 20.53
CA GLU A 124 -0.84 -8.35 19.90
C GLU A 124 -0.09 -7.02 19.77
N PRO A 125 1.24 -7.01 20.01
CA PRO A 125 2.05 -5.84 19.73
C PRO A 125 1.96 -5.45 18.25
N ILE A 126 1.88 -4.15 18.00
CA ILE A 126 1.82 -3.62 16.65
C ILE A 126 3.25 -3.58 16.07
N PRO A 127 3.52 -4.21 14.90
CA PRO A 127 4.82 -4.12 14.24
C PRO A 127 4.98 -2.78 13.51
N TYR A 128 6.22 -2.34 13.32
CA TYR A 128 6.51 -1.31 12.33
C TYR A 128 6.25 -1.84 10.93
N ILE A 129 5.76 -0.98 10.03
CA ILE A 129 5.63 -1.30 8.61
C ILE A 129 6.57 -0.40 7.82
N VAL A 130 7.43 -1.00 6.99
CA VAL A 130 8.27 -0.27 6.04
C VAL A 130 7.77 -0.55 4.63
N ILE A 131 7.27 0.48 3.96
CA ILE A 131 6.82 0.42 2.58
C ILE A 131 7.94 0.89 1.69
N ILE A 132 8.38 0.05 0.76
CA ILE A 132 9.50 0.31 -0.15
C ILE A 132 8.97 0.33 -1.57
N ILE A 133 9.17 1.44 -2.26
CA ILE A 133 8.81 1.60 -3.68
C ILE A 133 10.11 1.76 -4.47
N ASP A 134 10.49 0.78 -5.28
CA ASP A 134 11.78 0.83 -5.99
C ASP A 134 11.81 1.88 -7.11
N GLU A 135 10.72 2.03 -7.85
CA GLU A 135 10.61 3.00 -8.94
C GLU A 135 9.27 3.73 -8.86
N LEU A 136 9.27 4.86 -8.14
CA LEU A 136 8.09 5.72 -7.98
C LEU A 136 7.57 6.22 -9.34
N ALA A 137 8.46 6.52 -10.27
CA ALA A 137 8.09 7.07 -11.58
C ALA A 137 7.10 6.18 -12.34
N ASP A 138 7.26 4.86 -12.25
CA ASP A 138 6.38 3.91 -12.93
C ASP A 138 4.97 3.88 -12.33
N LEU A 139 4.82 4.19 -11.03
CA LEU A 139 3.52 4.35 -10.41
C LEU A 139 2.85 5.67 -10.82
N MET A 140 3.64 6.75 -10.87
CA MET A 140 3.16 8.07 -11.26
C MET A 140 2.62 8.10 -12.70
N MET A 141 3.21 7.31 -13.60
CA MET A 141 2.74 7.19 -14.99
C MET A 141 1.33 6.59 -15.13
N VAL A 142 0.84 5.85 -14.13
CA VAL A 142 -0.49 5.23 -14.18
C VAL A 142 -1.54 6.12 -13.52
N SER A 143 -1.31 6.51 -12.26
CA SER A 143 -2.25 7.31 -11.47
C SER A 143 -1.51 8.27 -10.53
N ALA A 144 -0.78 9.25 -11.08
CA ALA A 144 0.02 10.21 -10.30
C ALA A 144 -0.72 10.81 -9.09
N ARG A 145 -1.92 11.34 -9.32
CA ARG A 145 -2.69 12.04 -8.28
C ARG A 145 -3.03 11.16 -7.09
N GLU A 146 -3.55 9.96 -7.34
CA GLU A 146 -3.99 9.04 -6.28
C GLU A 146 -2.81 8.47 -5.49
N ILE A 147 -1.72 8.12 -6.20
CA ILE A 147 -0.48 7.64 -5.58
C ILE A 147 0.13 8.74 -4.71
N GLU A 148 0.23 9.96 -5.23
CA GLU A 148 0.77 11.11 -4.50
C GLU A 148 -0.10 11.44 -3.28
N ASP A 149 -1.43 11.47 -3.41
CA ASP A 149 -2.33 11.74 -2.28
C ASP A 149 -2.14 10.74 -1.13
N ASN A 150 -1.99 9.44 -1.44
CA ASN A 150 -1.72 8.42 -0.43
C ASN A 150 -0.34 8.57 0.21
N ILE A 151 0.69 8.81 -0.61
CA ILE A 151 2.06 9.07 -0.12
C ILE A 151 2.07 10.27 0.82
N LEU A 152 1.39 11.37 0.48
CA LEU A 152 1.32 12.57 1.29
C LEU A 152 0.59 12.33 2.61
N ARG A 153 -0.56 11.65 2.58
CA ARG A 153 -1.32 11.29 3.80
C ARG A 153 -0.47 10.48 4.76
N LEU A 154 0.24 9.47 4.24
CA LEU A 154 1.15 8.65 5.02
C LEU A 154 2.32 9.49 5.55
N ALA A 155 3.01 10.22 4.69
CA ALA A 155 4.20 10.97 5.09
C ALA A 155 3.92 12.03 6.18
N GLN A 156 2.70 12.59 6.21
CA GLN A 156 2.29 13.59 7.19
C GLN A 156 1.91 13.02 8.56
N LYS A 157 1.37 11.79 8.61
CA LYS A 157 0.69 11.26 9.80
C LYS A 157 1.29 9.94 10.30
N ALA A 158 2.03 9.22 9.48
CA ALA A 158 2.42 7.85 9.80
C ALA A 158 3.55 7.72 10.85
N ARG A 159 4.32 8.79 11.10
CA ARG A 159 5.50 8.75 12.00
C ARG A 159 5.20 8.12 13.36
N ALA A 160 4.14 8.56 14.03
CA ALA A 160 3.84 8.13 15.39
C ALA A 160 3.24 6.70 15.46
N ILE A 161 2.66 6.23 14.35
CA ILE A 161 1.97 4.94 14.27
C ILE A 161 2.86 3.83 13.66
N GLY A 162 4.14 4.12 13.45
CA GLY A 162 5.14 3.13 13.04
C GLY A 162 5.06 2.67 11.58
N ILE A 163 4.53 3.50 10.68
CA ILE A 163 4.57 3.23 9.23
C ILE A 163 5.58 4.19 8.58
N HIS A 164 6.54 3.63 7.85
CA HIS A 164 7.65 4.35 7.23
C HIS A 164 7.64 4.12 5.71
N LEU A 165 8.06 5.15 4.96
CA LEU A 165 8.09 5.10 3.49
C LEU A 165 9.54 5.23 3.03
N ILE A 166 9.96 4.35 2.13
CA ILE A 166 11.20 4.48 1.36
C ILE A 166 10.79 4.57 -0.11
N LEU A 167 10.88 5.77 -0.67
CA LEU A 167 10.60 6.03 -2.08
C LEU A 167 11.91 6.04 -2.85
N ALA A 168 12.00 5.26 -3.90
CA ALA A 168 13.14 5.25 -4.78
C ALA A 168 12.74 5.57 -6.23
N THR A 169 13.64 6.21 -6.97
CA THR A 169 13.45 6.43 -8.42
C THR A 169 14.77 6.58 -9.16
N GLN A 170 14.80 6.14 -10.41
CA GLN A 170 15.90 6.43 -11.33
C GLN A 170 15.66 7.68 -12.20
N ARG A 171 14.45 8.27 -12.11
CA ARG A 171 14.01 9.42 -12.89
C ARG A 171 13.81 10.62 -11.97
N PRO A 172 14.87 11.35 -11.60
CA PRO A 172 14.78 12.50 -10.70
C PRO A 172 14.22 13.75 -11.42
N SER A 173 13.03 13.64 -12.02
CA SER A 173 12.31 14.76 -12.63
C SER A 173 11.31 15.39 -11.65
N ILE A 174 10.90 16.62 -11.93
CA ILE A 174 9.93 17.37 -11.12
C ILE A 174 8.54 16.68 -11.13
N ASP A 175 8.21 15.98 -12.22
CA ASP A 175 6.94 15.26 -12.35
C ASP A 175 6.88 14.00 -11.47
N VAL A 176 8.04 13.46 -11.09
CA VAL A 176 8.14 12.29 -10.20
C VAL A 176 8.41 12.71 -8.76
N ILE A 177 9.34 13.65 -8.58
CA ILE A 177 9.72 14.21 -7.28
C ILE A 177 9.11 15.61 -7.17
N THR A 178 7.79 15.63 -6.97
CA THR A 178 7.02 16.88 -6.87
C THR A 178 7.43 17.70 -5.65
N GLY A 179 7.08 19.00 -5.64
CA GLY A 179 7.29 19.85 -4.46
C GLY A 179 6.60 19.31 -3.21
N SER A 180 5.39 18.75 -3.36
CA SER A 180 4.64 18.15 -2.26
C SER A 180 5.36 16.93 -1.67
N ILE A 181 5.90 16.05 -2.52
CA ILE A 181 6.71 14.91 -2.05
C ILE A 181 7.93 15.43 -1.31
N LYS A 182 8.69 16.37 -1.87
CA LYS A 182 9.89 16.93 -1.19
C LYS A 182 9.56 17.49 0.17
N ASN A 183 8.48 18.26 0.29
CA ASN A 183 8.08 18.89 1.55
C ASN A 183 7.78 17.89 2.68
N ASN A 184 7.40 16.65 2.34
CA ASN A 184 7.07 15.61 3.33
C ASN A 184 8.17 14.54 3.50
N PHE A 185 9.24 14.61 2.69
CA PHE A 185 10.39 13.73 2.75
C PHE A 185 11.65 14.56 3.05
N PRO A 186 11.87 14.99 4.31
CA PRO A 186 13.02 15.83 4.66
C PRO A 186 14.35 15.08 4.60
N SER A 187 14.32 13.75 4.71
CA SER A 187 15.50 12.90 4.61
C SER A 187 15.64 12.38 3.19
N ARG A 188 16.78 12.65 2.54
CA ARG A 188 16.97 12.34 1.12
C ARG A 188 18.37 11.81 0.84
N ILE A 189 18.47 10.86 -0.08
CA ILE A 189 19.73 10.34 -0.61
C ILE A 189 19.75 10.61 -2.11
N ALA A 190 20.75 11.34 -2.57
CA ALA A 190 21.09 11.45 -3.98
C ALA A 190 22.34 10.63 -4.27
N LEU A 191 22.21 9.59 -5.10
CA LEU A 191 23.34 8.94 -5.74
C LEU A 191 23.74 9.71 -7.02
N ALA A 192 24.76 9.23 -7.72
CA ALA A 192 25.23 9.87 -8.96
C ALA A 192 24.10 10.10 -9.97
N VAL A 193 24.05 11.31 -10.51
CA VAL A 193 23.07 11.78 -11.51
C VAL A 193 23.78 12.50 -12.66
N PRO A 194 23.18 12.60 -13.86
CA PRO A 194 23.90 13.13 -15.01
C PRO A 194 24.00 14.66 -15.01
N SER A 195 23.13 15.38 -14.29
CA SER A 195 23.10 16.83 -14.34
C SER A 195 22.90 17.53 -12.99
N LYS A 196 23.30 18.81 -12.95
CA LYS A 196 23.05 19.72 -11.83
C LYS A 196 21.56 19.93 -11.55
N TYR A 197 20.72 19.82 -12.59
CA TYR A 197 19.27 19.95 -12.47
C TYR A 197 18.70 18.76 -11.71
N ASP A 198 19.11 17.54 -12.06
CA ASP A 198 18.72 16.31 -11.37
C ASP A 198 19.15 16.34 -9.90
N SER A 199 20.37 16.79 -9.61
CA SER A 199 20.86 16.96 -8.24
C SER A 199 19.94 17.87 -7.43
N ARG A 200 19.58 19.03 -7.99
CA ARG A 200 18.65 19.98 -7.35
C ARG A 200 17.25 19.40 -7.18
N THR A 201 16.77 18.60 -8.11
CA THR A 201 15.47 17.95 -7.97
C THR A 201 15.43 17.04 -6.74
N ILE A 202 16.52 16.33 -6.43
CA ILE A 202 16.54 15.39 -5.30
C ILE A 202 16.82 16.09 -3.97
N ILE A 203 17.88 16.89 -3.88
CA ILE A 203 18.42 17.41 -2.60
C ILE A 203 18.38 18.94 -2.48
N ASP A 204 17.69 19.62 -3.40
CA ASP A 204 17.60 21.09 -3.48
C ASP A 204 18.97 21.80 -3.61
N GLN A 205 20.03 21.04 -3.88
CA GLN A 205 21.42 21.47 -3.96
C GLN A 205 22.13 20.82 -5.15
N ILE A 206 23.22 21.45 -5.59
CA ILE A 206 24.14 20.89 -6.59
C ILE A 206 25.17 20.03 -5.86
N GLY A 207 25.64 18.94 -6.48
CA GLY A 207 26.75 18.14 -6.00
C GLY A 207 26.64 16.67 -6.37
N ALA A 208 25.42 16.16 -6.55
CA ALA A 208 25.21 14.75 -6.87
C ALA A 208 25.72 14.40 -8.29
N GLU A 209 25.80 15.39 -9.18
CA GLU A 209 26.37 15.21 -10.53
C GLU A 209 27.90 15.03 -10.54
N LYS A 210 28.55 15.25 -9.39
CA LYS A 210 30.01 15.06 -9.21
C LYS A 210 30.35 13.77 -8.48
N LEU A 211 29.35 12.96 -8.13
CA LEU A 211 29.55 11.68 -7.48
C LEU A 211 30.15 10.67 -8.45
N LEU A 212 30.89 9.71 -7.90
CA LEU A 212 31.69 8.75 -8.66
C LEU A 212 30.87 7.56 -9.21
N GLY A 213 29.60 7.45 -8.84
CA GLY A 213 28.78 6.26 -9.06
C GLY A 213 29.08 5.14 -8.06
N ASN A 214 28.66 3.91 -8.36
CA ASN A 214 28.96 2.71 -7.56
C ASN A 214 28.69 2.85 -6.05
N GLY A 215 27.61 3.53 -5.67
CA GLY A 215 27.20 3.71 -4.28
C GLY A 215 27.75 4.97 -3.60
N ASP A 216 28.53 5.81 -4.28
CA ASP A 216 28.85 7.15 -3.81
C ASP A 216 27.58 8.02 -3.80
N MET A 217 27.30 8.66 -2.65
CA MET A 217 26.03 9.35 -2.41
C MET A 217 26.20 10.62 -1.56
N LEU A 218 25.23 11.53 -1.70
CA LEU A 218 24.98 12.64 -0.78
C LEU A 218 23.72 12.33 0.01
N PHE A 219 23.86 12.32 1.33
CA PHE A 219 22.76 12.18 2.26
C PHE A 219 22.42 13.54 2.85
N LEU A 220 21.13 13.91 2.79
CA LEU A 220 20.53 15.04 3.45
C LEU A 220 19.76 14.52 4.69
N PRO A 221 20.29 14.69 5.91
CA PRO A 221 19.61 14.29 7.13
C PRO A 221 18.37 15.14 7.43
N PRO A 222 17.41 14.61 8.20
CA PRO A 222 16.26 15.40 8.62
C PRO A 222 16.71 16.60 9.46
N LYS A 223 15.97 17.73 9.36
CA LYS A 223 16.17 18.95 10.15
C LYS A 223 17.49 19.70 9.91
N THR A 224 18.32 19.29 8.95
CA THR A 224 19.58 19.98 8.60
C THR A 224 19.62 20.31 7.13
N ALA A 225 20.33 21.38 6.75
CA ALA A 225 20.61 21.71 5.36
C ALA A 225 21.97 21.18 4.88
N SER A 226 22.77 20.62 5.79
CA SER A 226 24.12 20.13 5.51
C SER A 226 24.09 18.75 4.87
N LEU A 227 24.70 18.65 3.69
CA LEU A 227 24.90 17.37 3.01
C LEU A 227 26.08 16.62 3.61
N ILE A 228 25.91 15.31 3.75
CA ILE A 228 26.95 14.38 4.17
C ILE A 228 27.26 13.48 2.99
N ARG A 229 28.50 13.50 2.49
CA ARG A 229 28.94 12.54 1.47
C ARG A 229 29.22 11.20 2.12
N LEU A 230 28.66 10.13 1.56
CA LEU A 230 28.78 8.77 2.07
C LEU A 230 29.09 7.82 0.91
N HIS A 231 29.65 6.66 1.24
CA HIS A 231 29.80 5.54 0.31
C HIS A 231 28.94 4.38 0.82
N SER A 232 28.03 3.90 -0.03
CA SER A 232 27.13 2.79 0.28
C SER A 232 27.95 1.53 0.58
N ALA A 233 27.52 0.76 1.58
CA ALA A 233 28.05 -0.57 1.73
C ALA A 233 27.65 -1.42 0.52
N PHE A 234 28.62 -2.06 -0.12
CA PHE A 234 28.36 -3.00 -1.20
C PHE A 234 27.82 -4.30 -0.63
N VAL A 235 26.75 -4.80 -1.25
CA VAL A 235 26.19 -6.12 -0.98
C VAL A 235 25.94 -6.77 -2.32
N SER A 236 26.49 -7.96 -2.52
CA SER A 236 26.24 -8.77 -3.71
C SER A 236 24.85 -9.41 -3.66
N GLU A 237 24.28 -9.69 -4.83
CA GLU A 237 23.04 -10.46 -4.93
C GLU A 237 23.15 -11.82 -4.21
N SER A 238 24.32 -12.46 -4.28
CA SER A 238 24.58 -13.73 -3.60
C SER A 238 24.45 -13.63 -2.08
N GLU A 239 24.89 -12.52 -1.48
CA GLU A 239 24.76 -12.26 -0.04
C GLU A 239 23.31 -12.07 0.35
N THR A 240 22.58 -11.27 -0.45
CA THR A 240 21.16 -11.03 -0.25
C THR A 240 20.36 -12.33 -0.29
N VAL A 241 20.57 -13.16 -1.32
CA VAL A 241 19.90 -14.47 -1.47
C VAL A 241 20.23 -15.39 -0.29
N ARG A 242 21.47 -15.40 0.21
CA ARG A 242 21.82 -16.20 1.40
C ARG A 242 21.02 -15.78 2.64
N VAL A 243 20.88 -14.47 2.88
CA VAL A 243 20.11 -13.96 4.03
C VAL A 243 18.63 -14.28 3.88
N VAL A 244 18.04 -14.05 2.70
CA VAL A 244 16.64 -14.37 2.42
C VAL A 244 16.37 -15.86 2.62
N ASN A 245 17.22 -16.74 2.08
CA ASN A 245 17.08 -18.19 2.22
C ASN A 245 17.26 -18.67 3.67
N PHE A 246 18.10 -18.01 4.45
CA PHE A 246 18.26 -18.31 5.86
C PHE A 246 16.99 -17.98 6.65
N LEU A 247 16.35 -16.84 6.36
CA LEU A 247 15.12 -16.41 7.04
C LEU A 247 13.88 -17.19 6.58
N SER A 248 13.76 -17.50 5.28
CA SER A 248 12.60 -18.23 4.74
C SER A 248 12.51 -19.68 5.23
N LYS A 249 13.63 -20.26 5.68
CA LYS A 249 13.65 -21.57 6.36
C LYS A 249 13.10 -21.53 7.79
N GLN A 250 13.08 -20.37 8.42
CA GLN A 250 12.64 -20.22 9.81
C GLN A 250 11.13 -19.99 9.89
N ALA A 251 10.55 -19.26 8.95
CA ALA A 251 9.12 -19.00 8.88
C ALA A 251 8.69 -18.68 7.44
N LYS A 252 7.42 -18.98 7.13
CA LYS A 252 6.78 -18.57 5.87
C LYS A 252 6.12 -17.20 6.02
N PRO A 253 5.99 -16.42 4.94
CA PRO A 253 5.20 -15.20 4.98
C PRO A 253 3.72 -15.48 5.21
N GLU A 254 3.12 -14.67 6.07
CA GLU A 254 1.68 -14.62 6.31
C GLU A 254 1.10 -13.41 5.58
N PHE A 255 0.58 -13.65 4.38
CA PHE A 255 0.08 -12.58 3.53
C PHE A 255 -1.31 -12.11 3.97
N ASN A 256 -1.45 -10.79 4.14
CA ASN A 256 -2.72 -10.14 4.35
C ASN A 256 -3.38 -9.86 2.98
N THR A 257 -4.38 -10.69 2.65
CA THR A 257 -5.11 -10.58 1.38
C THR A 257 -5.85 -9.26 1.20
N GLN A 258 -6.14 -8.52 2.29
CA GLN A 258 -6.79 -7.22 2.21
C GLN A 258 -5.90 -6.16 1.55
N ILE A 259 -4.58 -6.28 1.65
CA ILE A 259 -3.64 -5.29 1.07
C ILE A 259 -3.83 -5.16 -0.44
N ILE A 260 -4.06 -6.28 -1.12
CA ILE A 260 -4.26 -6.31 -2.57
C ILE A 260 -5.73 -6.01 -2.93
N LYS A 261 -6.66 -6.33 -2.04
CA LYS A 261 -8.12 -6.17 -2.25
C LYS A 261 -8.69 -4.83 -1.79
N HIS A 262 -7.89 -3.94 -1.19
CA HIS A 262 -8.37 -2.72 -0.51
C HIS A 262 -8.98 -1.62 -1.43
N SER A 263 -9.41 -1.95 -2.64
CA SER A 263 -10.33 -1.14 -3.42
C SER A 263 -11.77 -1.12 -2.87
N VAL A 264 -12.08 -1.96 -1.86
CA VAL A 264 -13.45 -2.27 -1.40
C VAL A 264 -13.96 -1.38 -0.25
N LYS A 265 -13.30 -0.27 0.13
CA LYS A 265 -13.86 0.62 1.19
C LYS A 265 -13.90 2.12 0.90
N LYS A 266 -13.27 2.59 -0.19
CA LYS A 266 -13.37 4.01 -0.59
C LYS A 266 -14.28 4.27 -1.79
N GLU A 267 -14.68 3.24 -2.53
CA GLU A 267 -15.71 3.34 -3.58
C GLU A 267 -17.06 2.71 -3.13
N GLU A 268 -17.05 1.79 -2.16
CA GLU A 268 -18.28 1.17 -1.62
C GLU A 268 -18.95 1.95 -0.47
N ALA A 269 -18.36 3.08 -0.03
CA ALA A 269 -19.01 3.97 0.94
C ALA A 269 -19.79 5.13 0.29
N GLY A 270 -19.99 5.09 -1.04
CA GLY A 270 -20.63 6.16 -1.80
C GLY A 270 -21.61 5.75 -2.90
N GLU A 271 -21.69 4.47 -3.30
CA GLU A 271 -22.66 4.02 -4.32
C GLU A 271 -23.59 2.86 -3.86
N ASP A 272 -23.35 2.21 -2.72
CA ASP A 272 -24.22 1.13 -2.19
C ASP A 272 -25.48 1.62 -1.44
N GLN A 273 -25.95 2.83 -1.77
CA GLN A 273 -27.31 3.26 -1.43
C GLN A 273 -28.09 3.86 -2.60
N ILE A 274 -27.47 4.02 -3.78
CA ILE A 274 -28.20 4.50 -4.95
C ILE A 274 -28.52 3.28 -5.81
N MET A 275 -29.72 2.74 -5.59
CA MET A 275 -30.37 1.82 -6.51
C MET A 275 -30.29 2.38 -7.93
N ASP A 276 -29.79 1.59 -8.89
CA ASP A 276 -29.64 2.05 -10.29
C ASP A 276 -31.03 2.50 -10.79
N GLU A 277 -31.10 3.61 -11.53
CA GLU A 277 -32.38 4.15 -12.04
C GLU A 277 -33.21 3.12 -12.82
N LEU A 278 -32.54 2.13 -13.43
CA LEU A 278 -33.15 1.06 -14.20
C LEU A 278 -33.42 -0.21 -13.38
N PHE A 279 -33.24 -0.18 -12.06
CA PHE A 279 -33.38 -1.34 -11.19
C PHE A 279 -34.79 -1.94 -11.27
N PHE A 280 -35.84 -1.13 -11.13
CA PHE A 280 -37.22 -1.63 -11.18
C PHE A 280 -37.58 -2.14 -12.58
N ASP A 281 -37.15 -1.43 -13.63
CA ASP A 281 -37.34 -1.87 -15.02
C ASP A 281 -36.63 -3.21 -15.29
N ALA A 282 -35.43 -3.40 -14.72
CA ALA A 282 -34.67 -4.63 -14.83
C ALA A 282 -35.31 -5.78 -14.04
N ALA A 283 -35.81 -5.49 -12.83
CA ALA A 283 -36.56 -6.44 -12.00
C ALA A 283 -37.84 -6.91 -12.71
N GLU A 284 -38.65 -5.97 -13.20
CA GLU A 284 -39.87 -6.27 -13.96
C GLU A 284 -39.56 -7.08 -15.23
N THR A 285 -38.51 -6.70 -15.95
CA THR A 285 -38.05 -7.43 -17.14
C THR A 285 -37.66 -8.87 -16.80
N ILE A 286 -36.93 -9.11 -15.71
CA ILE A 286 -36.54 -10.47 -15.31
C ILE A 286 -37.75 -11.27 -14.84
N ILE A 287 -38.59 -10.72 -13.97
CA ILE A 287 -39.78 -11.40 -13.41
C ILE A 287 -40.74 -11.80 -14.54
N SER A 288 -40.98 -10.90 -15.51
CA SER A 288 -41.89 -11.18 -16.64
C SER A 288 -41.34 -12.17 -17.66
N THR A 289 -40.02 -12.22 -17.85
CA THR A 289 -39.40 -13.01 -18.93
C THR A 289 -38.80 -14.33 -18.46
N GLY A 290 -38.56 -14.49 -17.15
CA GLY A 290 -37.89 -15.65 -16.59
C GLY A 290 -36.38 -15.69 -16.85
N GLN A 291 -35.77 -14.65 -17.42
CA GLN A 291 -34.37 -14.67 -17.88
C GLN A 291 -33.45 -13.74 -17.07
N ALA A 292 -32.86 -14.28 -16.00
CA ALA A 292 -31.96 -13.55 -15.11
C ALA A 292 -30.47 -13.63 -15.51
N SER A 293 -30.10 -12.97 -16.61
CA SER A 293 -28.69 -12.88 -17.05
C SER A 293 -28.28 -11.49 -17.52
N ALA A 294 -27.02 -11.10 -17.24
CA ALA A 294 -26.47 -9.80 -17.63
C ALA A 294 -26.52 -9.59 -19.15
N SER A 295 -26.20 -10.61 -19.95
CA SER A 295 -26.28 -10.55 -21.42
C SER A 295 -27.71 -10.39 -21.96
N TYR A 296 -28.72 -10.83 -21.19
CA TYR A 296 -30.11 -10.62 -21.54
C TYR A 296 -30.53 -9.17 -21.28
N LEU A 297 -30.27 -8.66 -20.07
CA LEU A 297 -30.54 -7.26 -19.71
C LEU A 297 -29.81 -6.29 -20.62
N GLN A 298 -28.56 -6.57 -20.97
CA GLN A 298 -27.77 -5.77 -21.92
C GLN A 298 -28.50 -5.57 -23.25
N ARG A 299 -29.02 -6.65 -23.84
CA ARG A 299 -29.71 -6.61 -25.13
C ARG A 299 -31.12 -6.02 -25.04
N LYS A 300 -31.85 -6.34 -23.97
CA LYS A 300 -33.25 -5.95 -23.78
C LYS A 300 -33.40 -4.48 -23.39
N MET A 301 -32.48 -3.96 -22.57
CA MET A 301 -32.52 -2.60 -22.04
C MET A 301 -31.51 -1.65 -22.70
N SER A 302 -30.76 -2.12 -23.71
CA SER A 302 -29.74 -1.34 -24.42
C SER A 302 -28.69 -0.69 -23.50
N VAL A 303 -28.34 -1.37 -22.40
CA VAL A 303 -27.33 -0.91 -21.43
C VAL A 303 -25.96 -1.53 -21.70
N GLY A 304 -24.89 -0.89 -21.25
CA GLY A 304 -23.53 -1.46 -21.34
C GLY A 304 -23.36 -2.72 -20.48
N TYR A 305 -22.46 -3.63 -20.87
CA TYR A 305 -22.25 -4.92 -20.17
C TYR A 305 -21.91 -4.75 -18.68
N ALA A 306 -21.08 -3.76 -18.33
CA ALA A 306 -20.73 -3.46 -16.94
C ALA A 306 -21.95 -3.02 -16.10
N ARG A 307 -22.84 -2.19 -16.69
CA ARG A 307 -24.08 -1.76 -16.01
C ARG A 307 -25.07 -2.91 -15.88
N ALA A 308 -25.19 -3.77 -16.90
CA ALA A 308 -26.00 -4.99 -16.83
C ALA A 308 -25.52 -5.97 -15.74
N GLY A 309 -24.20 -6.08 -15.54
CA GLY A 309 -23.61 -6.83 -14.42
C GLY A 309 -24.03 -6.26 -13.08
N ARG A 310 -23.86 -4.95 -12.88
CA ARG A 310 -24.28 -4.26 -11.65
C ARG A 310 -25.77 -4.43 -11.33
N LEU A 311 -26.65 -4.34 -12.34
CA LEU A 311 -28.08 -4.58 -12.17
C LEU A 311 -28.35 -6.01 -11.68
N ILE A 312 -27.66 -7.02 -12.21
CA ILE A 312 -27.79 -8.41 -11.75
C ILE A 312 -27.32 -8.56 -10.29
N ASP A 313 -26.24 -7.90 -9.91
CA ASP A 313 -25.72 -7.95 -8.55
C ASP A 313 -26.69 -7.27 -7.56
N GLN A 314 -27.23 -6.09 -7.90
CA GLN A 314 -28.25 -5.40 -7.09
C GLN A 314 -29.54 -6.21 -6.95
N LEU A 315 -29.99 -6.87 -8.02
CA LEU A 315 -31.18 -7.73 -7.99
C LEU A 315 -30.97 -8.97 -7.11
N GLN A 316 -29.75 -9.49 -7.05
CA GLN A 316 -29.40 -10.59 -6.14
C GLN A 316 -29.37 -10.11 -4.68
N GLU A 317 -28.76 -8.95 -4.42
CA GLU A 317 -28.67 -8.37 -3.08
C GLU A 317 -30.05 -8.04 -2.50
N LYS A 318 -30.96 -7.51 -3.32
CA LYS A 318 -32.34 -7.19 -2.94
C LYS A 318 -33.28 -8.41 -2.94
N GLY A 319 -32.76 -9.61 -3.18
CA GLY A 319 -33.53 -10.85 -3.12
C GLY A 319 -34.55 -11.02 -4.26
N VAL A 320 -34.37 -10.33 -5.39
CA VAL A 320 -35.20 -10.53 -6.59
C VAL A 320 -34.80 -11.83 -7.31
N ILE A 321 -33.50 -12.15 -7.30
CA ILE A 321 -32.94 -13.35 -7.94
C ILE A 321 -31.97 -14.10 -7.02
N SER A 322 -31.82 -15.40 -7.24
CA SER A 322 -30.88 -16.24 -6.49
C SER A 322 -29.44 -16.13 -7.02
N PRO A 323 -28.45 -16.54 -6.20
CA PRO A 323 -27.09 -16.75 -6.68
C PRO A 323 -27.02 -17.75 -7.85
N PRO A 324 -26.01 -17.64 -8.73
CA PRO A 324 -25.86 -18.57 -9.84
C PRO A 324 -25.65 -20.01 -9.36
N ASN A 325 -26.44 -20.93 -9.89
CA ASN A 325 -26.27 -22.36 -9.65
C ASN A 325 -25.04 -22.94 -10.40
N SER A 326 -24.81 -24.24 -10.29
CA SER A 326 -23.69 -24.94 -10.96
C SER A 326 -23.70 -24.87 -12.49
N ARG A 327 -24.81 -24.43 -13.10
CA ARG A 327 -24.97 -24.18 -14.54
C ARG A 327 -25.01 -22.69 -14.88
N ASN A 328 -24.65 -21.83 -13.94
CA ASN A 328 -24.67 -20.37 -14.04
C ASN A 328 -26.06 -19.78 -14.32
N GLN A 329 -27.12 -20.47 -13.90
CA GLN A 329 -28.51 -20.02 -13.98
C GLN A 329 -28.94 -19.43 -12.62
N ARG A 330 -29.75 -18.39 -12.65
CA ARG A 330 -30.33 -17.73 -11.47
C ARG A 330 -31.83 -17.95 -11.46
N GLU A 331 -32.36 -18.27 -10.29
CA GLU A 331 -33.80 -18.42 -10.06
C GLU A 331 -34.40 -17.09 -9.64
N ILE A 332 -35.69 -16.86 -9.94
CA ILE A 332 -36.39 -15.63 -9.57
C ILE A 332 -37.09 -15.91 -8.24
N LEU A 333 -36.79 -15.08 -7.24
CA LEU A 333 -37.22 -15.27 -5.85
C LEU A 333 -38.37 -14.34 -5.44
N MET A 334 -38.69 -13.35 -6.27
CA MET A 334 -39.71 -12.33 -5.99
C MET A 334 -40.82 -12.35 -7.06
N THR A 335 -42.05 -12.14 -6.62
CA THR A 335 -43.23 -12.01 -7.49
C THR A 335 -43.45 -10.55 -7.92
N MET A 336 -44.25 -10.35 -8.97
CA MET A 336 -44.53 -9.00 -9.47
C MET A 336 -45.26 -8.13 -8.43
N ASP A 337 -46.13 -8.73 -7.62
CA ASP A 337 -46.88 -8.04 -6.56
C ASP A 337 -45.95 -7.58 -5.42
N GLU A 338 -44.95 -8.39 -5.06
CA GLU A 338 -43.93 -8.04 -4.06
C GLU A 338 -43.02 -6.91 -4.56
N LEU A 339 -42.63 -6.93 -5.83
CA LEU A 339 -41.85 -5.85 -6.45
C LEU A 339 -42.61 -4.52 -6.46
N GLN A 340 -43.92 -4.55 -6.75
CA GLN A 340 -44.76 -3.34 -6.76
C GLN A 340 -44.95 -2.74 -5.36
N ASN A 341 -44.95 -3.57 -4.32
CA ASN A 341 -44.98 -3.09 -2.94
C ASN A 341 -43.64 -2.47 -2.54
N ALA A 342 -42.52 -3.07 -2.95
CA ALA A 342 -41.17 -2.54 -2.71
C ALA A 342 -40.85 -1.23 -3.45
N ASN A 343 -41.60 -0.87 -4.51
CA ASN A 343 -41.46 0.40 -5.23
C ASN A 343 -42.29 1.55 -4.62
N LYS A 344 -43.17 1.26 -3.65
CA LYS A 344 -44.03 2.26 -2.99
C LYS A 344 -43.48 2.75 -1.65
N GLU A 345 -42.53 2.01 -1.07
CA GLU A 345 -41.71 2.39 0.09
C GLU A 345 -40.45 3.12 -0.35
#